data_AF-A0A535IXZ5-F1
#
_entry.id   AF-A0A535IXZ5-F1
#
_cell.length_a   1.000
_cell.length_b   1.000
_cell.length_c   1.000
_cell.angle_alpha   90.00
_cell.angle_beta   90.00
_cell.angle_gamma   90.00
#
_symmetry.space_group_name_H-M   'P 1'
#
loop_
_entity.id
_entity.type
_entity.pdbx_description
1 polymer ?
#
loop_
_entity_poly.entity_id
_entity_poly.type
_entity_poly.pdbx_seq_one_letter_code
_entity_poly.pdbx_strand_id
1 'polypeptide(L)'
;MQVLPTILGIAHPTGYPTYLLLAHVAELVPVGSVAFRANVLSAIFVALALATVVLIDVRLGVRPLLAAAAALALGAVGTIWAAATVAEVNPLHLLFAALIVHRALVWAERRRVRDLAIGGLLVGLSLGNHLLTLAIAPFVALFVVWAGRRLFAVRPAWLLVPLVFVAIGLSIYLYIPIRAAQHPALSYNHPTTLDAAMWLITGEQFRSQFDFLTSNGPSELWATLPGLIDLAAVRSTVLLPILGLIGLVALARRRPAVAWL
;
A
#
# COMPACT_ATOMS: atom_id res chain seq x y z
N MET A 1 9.52 8.56 12.04
CA MET A 1 10.38 7.38 11.78
C MET A 1 11.80 7.75 11.33
N GLN A 2 12.38 8.87 11.80
CA GLN A 2 13.56 9.47 11.15
C GLN A 2 14.92 8.93 11.61
N VAL A 3 15.05 8.38 12.82
CA VAL A 3 16.34 7.91 13.37
C VAL A 3 16.57 6.41 13.12
N LEU A 4 15.49 5.63 13.08
CA LEU A 4 15.53 4.17 12.90
C LEU A 4 16.23 3.71 11.61
N PRO A 5 16.01 4.33 10.44
CA PRO A 5 16.70 3.91 9.21
C PRO A 5 18.21 4.11 9.28
N THR A 6 18.69 5.20 9.88
CA THR A 6 20.14 5.51 10.00
C THR A 6 20.91 4.40 10.71
N ILE A 7 20.33 3.85 11.77
CA ILE A 7 20.95 2.79 12.57
C ILE A 7 20.43 1.40 12.22
N LEU A 8 19.54 1.28 11.22
CA LEU A 8 18.83 0.05 10.86
C LEU A 8 18.25 -0.64 12.12
N GLY A 9 17.51 0.11 12.93
CA GLY A 9 16.86 -0.40 14.14
C GLY A 9 15.53 -1.12 13.85
N ILE A 10 14.95 -1.77 14.86
CA ILE A 10 13.66 -2.45 14.71
C ILE A 10 12.53 -1.52 15.17
N ALA A 11 11.63 -1.17 14.25
CA ALA A 11 10.48 -0.33 14.53
C ALA A 11 9.37 -1.07 15.28
N HIS A 12 8.41 -0.30 15.82
CA HIS A 12 7.15 -0.82 16.36
C HIS A 12 6.36 -1.63 15.32
N PRO A 13 5.39 -2.48 15.73
CA PRO A 13 4.66 -3.33 14.80
C PRO A 13 4.06 -2.52 13.64
N THR A 14 4.25 -2.93 12.38
CA THR A 14 4.73 -4.26 11.93
C THR A 14 6.22 -4.37 11.65
N GLY A 15 7.03 -3.43 12.15
CA GLY A 15 8.48 -3.39 11.94
C GLY A 15 8.90 -2.66 10.66
N TYR A 16 8.00 -2.52 9.69
CA TYR A 16 8.17 -1.68 8.49
C TYR A 16 9.47 -1.90 7.69
N PRO A 17 9.98 -3.13 7.52
CA PRO A 17 11.30 -3.39 6.94
C PRO A 17 11.48 -2.81 5.53
N THR A 18 10.43 -2.81 4.69
CA THR A 18 10.51 -2.23 3.35
C THR A 18 10.80 -0.74 3.39
N TYR A 19 10.10 0.01 4.25
CA TYR A 19 10.35 1.44 4.43
C TYR A 19 11.73 1.70 5.02
N LEU A 20 12.11 0.98 6.08
CA LEU A 20 13.38 1.19 6.76
C LEU A 20 14.57 1.00 5.83
N LEU A 21 14.55 -0.05 4.99
CA LEU A 21 15.63 -0.31 4.05
C LEU A 21 15.70 0.73 2.93
N LEU A 22 14.56 1.16 2.38
CA LEU A 22 14.53 2.22 1.37
C LEU A 22 14.96 3.58 1.94
N ALA A 23 14.52 3.90 3.16
CA ALA A 23 14.91 5.11 3.87
C ALA A 23 16.40 5.12 4.19
N HIS A 24 16.96 3.98 4.62
CA HIS A 24 18.39 3.85 4.84
C HIS A 24 19.20 4.13 3.56
N VAL A 25 18.77 3.59 2.41
CA VAL A 25 19.41 3.85 1.11
C VAL A 25 19.30 5.33 0.73
N ALA A 26 18.15 5.95 0.94
CA ALA A 26 17.96 7.38 0.65
C ALA A 26 18.84 8.28 1.54
N GLU A 27 19.14 7.83 2.76
CA GLU A 27 20.01 8.56 3.69
C GLU A 27 21.49 8.54 3.30
N LEU A 28 21.92 7.64 2.40
CA LEU A 28 23.28 7.58 1.88
C LEU A 28 23.63 8.80 1.00
N VAL A 29 22.62 9.52 0.49
CA VAL A 29 22.82 10.76 -0.26
C VAL A 29 23.19 11.88 0.71
N PRO A 30 24.40 12.46 0.69
CA PRO A 30 24.88 13.37 1.73
C PRO A 30 24.35 14.81 1.53
N VAL A 31 23.03 14.98 1.45
CA VAL A 31 22.37 16.28 1.27
C VAL A 31 21.45 16.58 2.45
N GLY A 32 21.58 17.78 3.01
CA GLY A 32 20.74 18.26 4.11
C GLY A 32 20.87 17.43 5.39
N SER A 33 19.91 17.59 6.30
CA SER A 33 19.79 16.78 7.52
C SER A 33 19.12 15.42 7.23
N VAL A 34 19.24 14.47 8.17
CA VAL A 34 18.51 13.18 8.11
C VAL A 34 17.00 13.42 7.97
N ALA A 35 16.46 14.35 8.75
CA ALA A 35 15.05 14.73 8.68
C ALA A 35 14.65 15.29 7.30
N PHE A 36 15.52 16.11 6.70
CA PHE A 36 15.29 16.63 5.35
C PHE A 36 15.20 15.49 4.32
N ARG A 37 16.16 14.55 4.33
CA ARG A 37 16.17 13.41 3.39
C ARG A 37 14.95 12.51 3.57
N ALA A 38 14.56 12.24 4.81
CA ALA A 38 13.41 11.43 5.12
C ALA A 38 12.10 12.07 4.64
N ASN A 39 11.94 13.40 4.76
CA ASN A 39 10.77 14.12 4.23
C ASN A 39 10.79 14.19 2.70
N VAL A 40 11.95 14.40 2.07
CA VAL A 40 12.08 14.36 0.60
C VAL A 40 11.67 12.98 0.06
N LEU A 41 12.06 11.90 0.75
CA LEU A 41 11.64 10.55 0.38
C LEU A 41 10.11 10.38 0.42
N SER A 42 9.43 10.92 1.44
CA SER A 42 7.96 10.96 1.49
C SER A 42 7.36 11.70 0.30
N ALA A 43 7.90 12.87 -0.05
CA ALA A 43 7.44 13.65 -1.20
C ALA A 43 7.63 12.88 -2.52
N ILE A 44 8.77 12.18 -2.68
CA ILE A 44 9.03 11.32 -3.85
C ILE A 44 7.99 10.20 -3.93
N PHE A 45 7.70 9.51 -2.82
CA PHE A 45 6.70 8.43 -2.83
C PHE A 45 5.31 8.94 -3.19
N VAL A 46 4.86 10.08 -2.64
CA VAL A 46 3.57 10.67 -3.02
C VAL A 46 3.56 11.09 -4.48
N ALA A 47 4.61 11.74 -4.98
CA ALA A 47 4.69 12.16 -6.38
C ALA A 47 4.61 10.96 -7.35
N LEU A 48 5.32 9.87 -7.04
CA LEU A 48 5.25 8.62 -7.81
C LEU A 48 3.88 7.96 -7.71
N ALA A 49 3.21 8.04 -6.56
CA ALA A 49 1.86 7.51 -6.38
C ALA A 49 0.88 8.27 -7.28
N LEU A 50 0.92 9.61 -7.27
CA LEU A 50 0.08 10.46 -8.12
C LEU A 50 0.38 10.25 -9.60
N ALA A 51 1.65 10.12 -9.99
CA ALA A 51 2.01 9.77 -11.36
C ALA A 51 1.42 8.41 -11.77
N THR A 52 1.40 7.44 -10.86
CA THR A 52 0.78 6.13 -11.11
C THR A 52 -0.74 6.24 -11.23
N VAL A 53 -1.40 7.12 -10.46
CA VAL A 53 -2.83 7.44 -10.61
C VAL A 53 -3.12 8.00 -12.00
N VAL A 54 -2.28 8.91 -12.52
CA VAL A 54 -2.42 9.40 -13.91
C VAL A 54 -2.38 8.24 -14.92
N LEU A 55 -1.47 7.28 -14.73
CA LEU A 55 -1.38 6.10 -15.60
C LEU A 55 -2.61 5.18 -15.50
N ILE A 56 -3.20 5.06 -14.31
CA ILE A 56 -4.46 4.34 -14.10
C ILE A 56 -5.59 5.03 -14.87
N ASP A 57 -5.78 6.33 -14.66
CA ASP A 57 -6.85 7.12 -15.28
C ASP A 57 -6.77 7.07 -16.81
N VAL A 58 -5.58 7.22 -17.37
CA VAL A 58 -5.36 7.12 -18.83
C VAL A 58 -5.72 5.73 -19.35
N ARG A 59 -5.39 4.65 -18.62
CA ARG A 59 -5.82 3.28 -18.97
C ARG A 59 -7.32 3.09 -18.92
N LEU A 60 -7.98 3.76 -17.98
CA LEU A 60 -9.44 3.77 -17.86
C LEU A 60 -10.12 4.63 -18.95
N GLY A 61 -9.34 5.33 -19.78
CA GLY A 61 -9.82 6.10 -20.92
C GLY A 61 -10.02 7.59 -20.63
N VAL A 62 -9.50 8.09 -19.51
CA VAL A 62 -9.49 9.52 -19.20
C VAL A 62 -8.43 10.21 -20.06
N ARG A 63 -8.74 11.42 -20.56
CA ARG A 63 -7.78 12.22 -21.34
C ARG A 63 -6.56 12.57 -20.46
N PRO A 64 -5.31 12.49 -20.96
CA PRO A 64 -4.11 12.71 -20.14
C PRO A 64 -4.10 14.02 -19.35
N LEU A 65 -4.58 15.12 -19.94
CA LEU A 65 -4.68 16.41 -19.26
C LEU A 65 -5.65 16.37 -18.07
N LEU A 66 -6.80 15.70 -18.23
CA LEU A 66 -7.80 15.56 -17.16
C LEU A 66 -7.31 14.61 -16.06
N ALA A 67 -6.62 13.53 -16.42
CA ALA A 67 -5.98 12.62 -15.49
C ALA A 67 -4.90 13.34 -14.64
N ALA A 68 -4.04 14.14 -15.29
CA ALA A 68 -3.04 14.95 -14.61
C ALA A 68 -3.69 15.99 -13.68
N ALA A 69 -4.73 16.71 -14.15
CA ALA A 69 -5.45 17.67 -13.32
C ALA A 69 -6.12 17.00 -12.11
N ALA A 70 -6.73 15.82 -12.29
CA ALA A 70 -7.35 15.05 -11.21
C ALA A 70 -6.30 14.57 -10.19
N ALA A 71 -5.15 14.06 -10.64
CA ALA A 71 -4.07 13.63 -9.75
C ALA A 71 -3.45 14.81 -8.98
N LEU A 72 -3.31 15.99 -9.60
CA LEU A 72 -2.86 17.20 -8.91
C LEU A 72 -3.89 17.67 -7.87
N ALA A 73 -5.18 17.65 -8.20
CA ALA A 73 -6.24 17.96 -7.26
C ALA A 73 -6.25 16.98 -6.07
N LEU A 74 -6.02 15.69 -6.32
CA LEU A 74 -5.87 14.67 -5.27
C LEU A 74 -4.63 14.94 -4.40
N GLY A 75 -3.51 15.35 -5.01
CA GLY A 75 -2.30 15.72 -4.28
C GLY A 75 -2.45 16.94 -3.37
N ALA A 76 -3.35 17.86 -3.73
CA ALA A 76 -3.68 19.04 -2.93
C ALA A 76 -4.64 18.74 -1.76
N VAL A 77 -5.17 17.51 -1.64
CA VAL A 77 -5.99 17.10 -0.49
C VAL A 77 -5.13 17.09 0.77
N GLY A 78 -5.64 17.66 1.86
CA GLY A 78 -4.89 17.84 3.10
C GLY A 78 -4.21 16.56 3.64
N THR A 79 -4.85 15.39 3.51
CA THR A 79 -4.25 14.11 3.92
C THR A 79 -3.07 13.67 3.04
N ILE A 80 -3.21 13.79 1.72
CA ILE A 80 -2.16 13.41 0.76
C ILE A 80 -1.00 14.40 0.83
N TRP A 81 -1.32 15.68 0.93
CA TRP A 81 -0.33 16.74 1.14
C TRP A 81 0.44 16.54 2.45
N ALA A 82 -0.26 16.29 3.57
CA ALA A 82 0.39 16.02 4.85
C ALA A 82 1.33 14.82 4.76
N ALA A 83 0.88 13.72 4.14
CA ALA A 83 1.72 12.54 3.93
C ALA A 83 2.99 12.87 3.13
N ALA A 84 2.93 13.77 2.14
CA ALA A 84 4.10 14.19 1.37
C ALA A 84 5.13 14.99 2.19
N THR A 85 4.70 15.63 3.28
CA THR A 85 5.56 16.54 4.09
C THR A 85 6.15 15.90 5.34
N VAL A 86 5.72 14.69 5.71
CA VAL A 86 6.13 14.02 6.95
C VAL A 86 6.78 12.65 6.66
N ALA A 87 7.93 12.40 7.28
CA ALA A 87 8.66 11.15 7.22
C ALA A 87 7.95 9.98 7.94
N GLU A 88 7.09 9.30 7.18
CA GLU A 88 6.26 8.17 7.61
C GLU A 88 6.21 7.06 6.56
N VAL A 89 5.62 5.92 6.96
CA VAL A 89 5.41 4.72 6.12
C VAL A 89 4.21 4.86 5.16
N ASN A 90 3.32 5.82 5.45
CA ASN A 90 2.07 6.05 4.72
C ASN A 90 2.28 6.46 3.24
N PRO A 91 3.19 7.39 2.90
CA PRO A 91 3.53 7.72 1.51
C PRO A 91 3.94 6.51 0.67
N LEU A 92 4.77 5.63 1.22
CA LEU A 92 5.21 4.43 0.53
C LEU A 92 4.04 3.45 0.33
N HIS A 93 3.15 3.34 1.31
CA HIS A 93 1.95 2.51 1.16
C HIS A 93 1.01 3.04 0.06
N LEU A 94 0.82 4.36 -0.03
CA LEU A 94 0.04 5.00 -1.09
C LEU A 94 0.60 4.67 -2.47
N LEU A 95 1.93 4.72 -2.63
CA LEU A 95 2.60 4.31 -3.87
C LEU A 95 2.35 2.82 -4.17
N PHE A 96 2.51 1.94 -3.20
CA PHE A 96 2.24 0.51 -3.40
C PHE A 96 0.80 0.23 -3.81
N ALA A 97 -0.18 0.87 -3.16
CA ALA A 97 -1.59 0.72 -3.50
C ALA A 97 -1.86 1.10 -4.97
N ALA A 98 -1.34 2.25 -5.41
CA ALA A 98 -1.46 2.69 -6.80
C ALA A 98 -0.76 1.72 -7.77
N LEU A 99 0.45 1.25 -7.44
CA LEU A 99 1.19 0.31 -8.29
C LEU A 99 0.51 -1.06 -8.41
N ILE A 100 -0.09 -1.56 -7.33
CA ILE A 100 -0.81 -2.84 -7.31
C ILE A 100 -2.05 -2.77 -8.21
N VAL A 101 -2.87 -1.72 -8.06
CA VAL A 101 -4.04 -1.45 -8.91
C VAL A 101 -3.62 -1.30 -10.37
N HIS A 102 -2.62 -0.44 -10.64
CA HIS A 102 -2.12 -0.23 -11.99
C HIS A 102 -1.62 -1.53 -12.62
N ARG A 103 -0.89 -2.36 -11.87
CA ARG A 103 -0.37 -3.62 -12.39
C ARG A 103 -1.49 -4.62 -12.69
N ALA A 104 -2.54 -4.66 -11.89
CA ALA A 104 -3.72 -5.49 -12.14
C ALA A 104 -4.44 -5.08 -13.44
N LEU A 105 -4.57 -3.78 -13.69
CA LEU A 105 -5.13 -3.26 -14.95
C LEU A 105 -4.25 -3.65 -16.15
N VAL A 106 -2.94 -3.48 -16.05
CA VAL A 106 -1.99 -3.91 -17.11
C VAL A 106 -2.12 -5.40 -17.39
N TRP A 107 -2.24 -6.23 -16.34
CA TRP A 107 -2.46 -7.67 -16.48
C TRP A 107 -3.78 -7.97 -17.20
N ALA A 108 -4.88 -7.30 -16.82
CA ALA A 108 -6.19 -7.53 -17.42
C ALA A 108 -6.20 -7.25 -18.93
N GLU A 109 -5.44 -6.25 -19.38
CA GLU A 109 -5.27 -5.91 -20.80
C GLU A 109 -4.32 -6.87 -21.53
N ARG A 110 -3.12 -7.11 -20.96
CA ARG A 110 -2.01 -7.72 -21.70
C ARG A 110 -1.85 -9.22 -21.48
N ARG A 111 -2.41 -9.77 -20.39
CA ARG A 111 -2.35 -11.19 -20.03
C ARG A 111 -0.94 -11.79 -19.99
N ARG A 112 0.05 -11.01 -19.56
CA ARG A 112 1.45 -11.45 -19.45
C ARG A 112 1.77 -11.94 -18.05
N VAL A 113 2.31 -13.15 -17.92
CA VAL A 113 2.67 -13.76 -16.62
C VAL A 113 3.61 -12.87 -15.78
N ARG A 114 4.46 -12.08 -16.44
CA ARG A 114 5.32 -11.08 -15.80
C ARG A 114 4.52 -10.08 -14.96
N ASP A 115 3.32 -9.69 -15.40
CA ASP A 115 2.50 -8.73 -14.66
C ASP A 115 1.93 -9.34 -13.37
N LEU A 116 1.63 -10.64 -13.37
CA LEU A 116 1.28 -11.39 -12.16
C LEU A 116 2.45 -11.47 -11.17
N ALA A 117 3.66 -11.75 -11.68
CA ALA A 117 4.87 -11.79 -10.88
C ALA A 117 5.17 -10.42 -10.22
N ILE A 118 5.12 -9.34 -11.00
CA ILE A 118 5.30 -7.98 -10.48
C ILE A 118 4.21 -7.65 -9.45
N GLY A 119 2.95 -7.99 -9.73
CA GLY A 119 1.83 -7.76 -8.81
C GLY A 119 2.04 -8.48 -7.47
N GLY A 120 2.42 -9.75 -7.50
CA GLY A 120 2.74 -10.52 -6.30
C GLY A 120 3.91 -9.92 -5.50
N LEU A 121 4.99 -9.52 -6.18
CA LEU A 121 6.14 -8.88 -5.53
C LEU A 121 5.76 -7.57 -4.85
N LEU A 122 4.96 -6.72 -5.51
CA LEU A 122 4.47 -5.47 -4.96
C LEU A 122 3.60 -5.72 -3.72
N VAL A 123 2.72 -6.73 -3.74
CA VAL A 123 1.91 -7.10 -2.56
C VAL A 123 2.81 -7.55 -1.39
N GLY A 124 3.79 -8.42 -1.63
CA GLY A 124 4.71 -8.89 -0.59
C GLY A 124 5.53 -7.74 0.03
N LEU A 125 6.12 -6.87 -0.80
CA LEU A 125 6.87 -5.70 -0.32
C LEU A 125 5.97 -4.68 0.39
N SER A 126 4.73 -4.49 -0.09
CA SER A 126 3.74 -3.62 0.53
C SER A 126 3.29 -4.16 1.89
N LEU A 127 3.16 -5.48 2.05
CA LEU A 127 2.91 -6.10 3.36
C LEU A 127 4.09 -5.89 4.31
N GLY A 128 5.34 -5.88 3.81
CA GLY A 128 6.52 -5.44 4.54
C GLY A 128 6.57 -3.94 4.88
N ASN A 129 5.61 -3.15 4.37
CA ASN A 129 5.47 -1.72 4.66
C ASN A 129 4.21 -1.37 5.46
N HIS A 130 3.08 -2.06 5.26
CA HIS A 130 1.86 -1.76 5.99
C HIS A 130 0.84 -2.89 5.84
N LEU A 131 0.23 -3.34 6.94
CA LEU A 131 -0.81 -4.37 6.91
C LEU A 131 -2.11 -3.92 6.23
N LEU A 132 -2.33 -2.61 6.09
CA LEU A 132 -3.46 -2.06 5.31
C LEU A 132 -3.46 -2.55 3.85
N THR A 133 -2.34 -3.10 3.36
CA THR A 133 -2.30 -3.86 2.10
C THR A 133 -3.35 -4.98 2.06
N LEU A 134 -3.69 -5.59 3.19
CA LEU A 134 -4.74 -6.62 3.29
C LEU A 134 -6.14 -6.08 3.01
N ALA A 135 -6.37 -4.77 3.12
CA ALA A 135 -7.64 -4.15 2.74
C ALA A 135 -7.79 -3.97 1.22
N ILE A 136 -6.70 -4.05 0.44
CA ILE A 136 -6.72 -3.87 -1.03
C ILE A 136 -6.39 -5.15 -1.79
N ALA A 137 -5.44 -5.95 -1.30
CA ALA A 137 -4.88 -7.07 -2.04
C ALA A 137 -5.90 -8.18 -2.35
N PRO A 138 -6.83 -8.56 -1.45
CA PRO A 138 -7.87 -9.54 -1.76
C PRO A 138 -8.78 -9.09 -2.89
N PHE A 139 -9.23 -7.83 -2.90
CA PHE A 139 -10.11 -7.30 -3.96
C PHE A 139 -9.39 -7.26 -5.32
N VAL A 140 -8.12 -6.83 -5.33
CA VAL A 140 -7.32 -6.85 -6.55
C VAL A 140 -7.07 -8.29 -7.03
N ALA A 141 -6.84 -9.24 -6.12
CA ALA A 141 -6.69 -10.65 -6.47
C ALA A 141 -7.98 -11.23 -7.06
N LEU A 142 -9.14 -10.92 -6.48
CA LEU A 142 -10.45 -11.30 -7.01
C LEU A 142 -10.66 -10.72 -8.41
N PHE A 143 -10.34 -9.45 -8.63
CA PHE A 143 -10.38 -8.84 -9.96
C PHE A 143 -9.44 -9.57 -10.95
N VAL A 144 -8.19 -9.84 -10.57
CA VAL A 144 -7.20 -10.54 -11.40
C VAL A 144 -7.70 -11.93 -11.81
N VAL A 145 -8.23 -12.70 -10.85
CA VAL A 145 -8.82 -14.04 -11.06
C VAL A 145 -10.04 -13.94 -11.97
N TRP A 146 -10.98 -13.05 -11.65
CA TRP A 146 -12.21 -12.87 -12.42
C TRP A 146 -11.94 -12.45 -13.86
N ALA A 147 -11.07 -11.46 -14.05
CA ALA A 147 -10.65 -11.00 -15.36
C ALA A 147 -9.96 -12.14 -16.12
N GLY A 148 -9.13 -12.94 -15.44
CA GLY A 148 -8.33 -14.03 -16.01
C GLY A 148 -9.00 -15.40 -16.05
N ARG A 149 -10.27 -15.55 -15.65
CA ARG A 149 -10.91 -16.85 -15.40
C ARG A 149 -10.77 -17.87 -16.52
N ARG A 150 -10.92 -17.44 -17.79
CA ARG A 150 -10.76 -18.32 -18.96
C ARG A 150 -9.30 -18.75 -19.17
N LEU A 151 -8.35 -17.86 -18.92
CA LEU A 151 -6.93 -18.17 -19.00
C LEU A 151 -6.51 -19.11 -17.88
N PHE A 152 -6.97 -18.90 -16.65
CA PHE A 152 -6.65 -19.77 -15.52
C PHE A 152 -7.29 -21.14 -15.62
N ALA A 153 -8.45 -21.27 -16.29
CA ALA A 153 -9.02 -22.57 -16.60
C ALA A 153 -8.11 -23.42 -17.51
N VAL A 154 -7.37 -22.78 -18.44
CA VAL A 154 -6.43 -23.45 -19.35
C VAL A 154 -5.02 -23.56 -18.76
N ARG A 155 -4.60 -22.58 -17.94
CA ARG A 155 -3.27 -22.49 -17.33
C ARG A 155 -3.36 -22.26 -15.82
N PRO A 156 -3.84 -23.25 -15.03
CA PRO A 156 -4.05 -23.08 -13.59
C PRO A 156 -2.75 -22.79 -12.83
N ALA A 157 -1.60 -23.31 -13.31
CA ALA A 157 -0.29 -23.05 -12.71
C ALA A 157 0.10 -21.56 -12.67
N TRP A 158 -0.51 -20.71 -13.51
CA TRP A 158 -0.24 -19.26 -13.48
C TRP A 158 -0.76 -18.59 -12.20
N LEU A 159 -1.69 -19.23 -11.47
CA LEU A 159 -2.14 -18.75 -10.16
C LEU A 159 -1.05 -18.89 -9.08
N LEU A 160 -0.06 -19.77 -9.29
CA LEU A 160 1.06 -19.94 -8.34
C LEU A 160 2.10 -18.84 -8.48
N VAL A 161 2.22 -18.21 -9.67
CA VAL A 161 3.22 -17.17 -9.94
C VAL A 161 3.11 -15.98 -8.97
N PRO A 162 1.95 -15.32 -8.80
CA PRO A 162 1.86 -14.21 -7.85
C PRO A 162 2.15 -14.67 -6.41
N LEU A 163 1.78 -15.90 -6.02
CA LEU A 163 2.04 -16.42 -4.67
C LEU A 163 3.54 -16.57 -4.39
N VAL A 164 4.30 -17.12 -5.36
CA VAL A 164 5.76 -17.22 -5.27
C VAL A 164 6.38 -15.83 -5.10
N PHE A 165 5.94 -14.86 -5.89
CA PHE A 165 6.49 -13.51 -5.81
C PHE A 165 6.03 -12.72 -4.57
N VAL A 166 4.85 -13.01 -4.01
CA VAL A 166 4.46 -12.53 -2.67
C VAL A 166 5.44 -13.07 -1.63
N ALA A 167 5.76 -14.36 -1.65
CA ALA A 167 6.72 -14.96 -0.73
C ALA A 167 8.12 -14.33 -0.88
N ILE A 168 8.57 -14.09 -2.12
CA ILE A 168 9.81 -13.35 -2.38
C ILE A 168 9.75 -11.94 -1.79
N GLY A 169 8.65 -11.20 -1.98
CA GLY A 169 8.49 -9.87 -1.38
C GLY A 169 8.48 -9.90 0.15
N LEU A 170 7.79 -10.89 0.75
CA LEU A 170 7.73 -11.08 2.20
C LEU A 170 9.08 -11.50 2.81
N SER A 171 10.03 -12.01 2.02
CA SER A 171 11.39 -12.27 2.50
C SER A 171 12.08 -11.02 3.07
N ILE A 172 11.57 -9.82 2.76
CA ILE A 172 12.01 -8.57 3.39
C ILE A 172 11.88 -8.59 4.92
N TYR A 173 10.94 -9.40 5.47
CA TYR A 173 10.77 -9.58 6.91
C TYR A 173 11.93 -10.33 7.58
N LEU A 174 12.81 -11.00 6.81
CA LEU A 174 14.07 -11.55 7.34
C LEU A 174 14.95 -10.47 7.97
N TYR A 175 14.75 -9.19 7.59
CA TYR A 175 15.33 -8.05 8.27
C TYR A 175 15.20 -8.12 9.80
N ILE A 176 14.01 -8.46 10.32
CA ILE A 176 13.74 -8.44 11.76
C ILE A 176 14.62 -9.42 12.53
N PRO A 177 14.59 -10.75 12.27
CA PRO A 177 15.44 -11.69 12.99
C PRO A 177 16.93 -11.45 12.77
N ILE A 178 17.35 -11.05 11.54
CA ILE A 178 18.76 -10.74 11.25
C ILE A 178 19.23 -9.56 12.10
N ARG A 179 18.44 -8.48 12.18
CA ARG A 179 18.80 -7.31 12.98
C ARG A 179 18.69 -7.59 14.47
N ALA A 180 17.70 -8.35 14.92
CA ALA A 180 17.55 -8.69 16.33
C ALA A 180 18.78 -9.44 16.87
N ALA A 181 19.36 -10.33 16.08
CA ALA A 181 20.60 -11.05 16.40
C ALA A 181 21.84 -10.15 16.48
N GLN A 182 21.80 -8.95 15.90
CA GLN A 182 22.89 -7.96 15.93
C GLN A 182 22.76 -6.98 17.11
N HIS A 183 21.75 -7.13 17.98
CA HIS A 183 21.49 -6.28 19.14
C HIS A 183 21.54 -4.77 18.81
N PRO A 184 20.64 -4.27 17.94
CA PRO A 184 20.71 -2.90 17.45
C PRO A 184 20.34 -1.94 18.58
N ALA A 185 20.91 -0.73 18.56
CA ALA A 185 20.74 0.27 19.62
C ALA A 185 19.26 0.62 19.90
N LEU A 186 18.41 0.58 18.87
CA LEU A 186 16.96 0.67 19.02
C LEU A 186 16.30 -0.61 18.49
N SER A 187 15.66 -1.35 19.37
CA SER A 187 14.94 -2.59 19.05
C SER A 187 13.60 -2.63 19.76
N TYR A 188 12.50 -2.41 19.03
CA TYR A 188 11.17 -2.53 19.63
C TYR A 188 10.87 -3.97 20.05
N ASN A 189 10.50 -4.17 21.33
CA ASN A 189 10.13 -5.46 21.92
C ASN A 189 11.13 -6.62 21.71
N HIS A 190 12.40 -6.32 21.42
CA HIS A 190 13.51 -7.28 21.30
C HIS A 190 13.11 -8.65 20.69
N PRO A 191 12.78 -8.72 19.39
CA PRO A 191 12.20 -9.91 18.77
C PRO A 191 13.26 -10.98 18.46
N THR A 192 13.89 -11.52 19.50
CA THR A 192 14.96 -12.53 19.40
C THR A 192 14.43 -13.97 19.35
N THR A 193 13.13 -14.17 19.63
CA THR A 193 12.44 -15.46 19.49
C THR A 193 11.45 -15.40 18.34
N LEU A 194 11.07 -16.57 17.81
CA LEU A 194 10.06 -16.65 16.74
C LEU A 194 8.73 -16.04 17.20
N ASP A 195 8.29 -16.31 18.42
CA ASP A 195 7.02 -15.79 18.95
C ASP A 195 7.04 -14.25 19.04
N ALA A 196 8.14 -13.67 19.51
CA ALA A 196 8.28 -12.21 19.59
C ALA A 196 8.37 -11.57 18.19
N ALA A 197 9.05 -12.22 17.24
CA ALA A 197 9.08 -11.78 15.85
C ALA A 197 7.69 -11.86 15.19
N MET A 198 6.96 -12.95 15.42
CA MET A 198 5.60 -13.10 14.90
C MET A 198 4.64 -12.08 15.50
N TRP A 199 4.70 -11.86 16.81
CA TRP A 199 3.93 -10.82 17.50
C TRP A 199 4.15 -9.43 16.88
N LEU A 200 5.41 -9.12 16.53
CA LEU A 200 5.77 -7.87 15.87
C LEU A 200 5.25 -7.83 14.42
N ILE A 201 5.45 -8.88 13.63
CA ILE A 201 5.08 -8.93 12.21
C ILE A 201 3.56 -8.90 12.02
N THR A 202 2.81 -9.59 12.87
CA THR A 202 1.34 -9.64 12.77
C THR A 202 0.65 -8.40 13.30
N GLY A 203 1.38 -7.51 13.98
CA GLY A 203 0.79 -6.35 14.64
C GLY A 203 -0.13 -6.75 15.79
N GLU A 204 0.23 -7.80 16.55
CA GLU A 204 -0.62 -8.38 17.60
C GLU A 204 -1.19 -7.33 18.56
N GLN A 205 -0.36 -6.36 18.94
CA GLN A 205 -0.72 -5.22 19.79
C GLN A 205 -1.97 -4.47 19.34
N PHE A 206 -2.23 -4.44 18.03
CA PHE A 206 -3.33 -3.69 17.45
C PHE A 206 -4.54 -4.56 17.11
N ARG A 207 -4.50 -5.89 17.28
CA ARG A 207 -5.59 -6.79 16.85
C ARG A 207 -6.96 -6.42 17.44
N SER A 208 -7.01 -6.05 18.71
CA SER A 208 -8.27 -5.62 19.36
C SER A 208 -8.84 -4.33 18.77
N GLN A 209 -8.04 -3.53 18.05
CA GLN A 209 -8.51 -2.35 17.32
C GLN A 209 -9.12 -2.71 15.95
N PHE A 210 -8.94 -3.96 15.50
CA PHE A 210 -9.46 -4.47 14.23
C PHE A 210 -10.52 -5.59 14.43
N ASP A 211 -11.23 -5.57 15.56
CA ASP A 211 -12.26 -6.57 15.93
C ASP A 211 -13.56 -6.50 15.09
N PHE A 212 -13.58 -5.75 13.99
CA PHE A 212 -14.71 -5.65 13.06
C PHE A 212 -15.10 -6.96 12.34
N LEU A 213 -14.28 -8.02 12.47
CA LEU A 213 -14.59 -9.37 11.99
C LEU A 213 -15.12 -10.30 13.08
N THR A 214 -15.27 -9.82 14.32
CA THR A 214 -15.93 -10.56 15.41
C THR A 214 -17.45 -10.45 15.29
N SER A 215 -18.18 -11.19 16.13
CA SER A 215 -19.65 -11.13 16.18
C SER A 215 -20.19 -9.71 16.43
N ASN A 216 -19.40 -8.84 17.06
CA ASN A 216 -19.77 -7.46 17.38
C ASN A 216 -19.34 -6.45 16.31
N GLY A 217 -18.59 -6.91 15.30
CA GLY A 217 -17.98 -6.06 14.29
C GLY A 217 -18.96 -5.21 13.48
N PRO A 218 -20.12 -5.72 13.02
CA PRO A 218 -21.10 -4.91 12.32
C PRO A 218 -21.64 -3.76 13.18
N SER A 219 -21.93 -4.00 14.46
CA SER A 219 -22.41 -2.95 15.37
C SER A 219 -21.35 -1.90 15.67
N GLU A 220 -20.10 -2.30 15.83
CA GLU A 220 -18.99 -1.36 16.04
C GLU A 220 -18.70 -0.52 14.79
N LEU A 221 -18.78 -1.12 13.60
CA LEU A 221 -18.66 -0.39 12.33
C LEU A 221 -19.77 0.67 12.20
N TRP A 222 -21.02 0.31 12.53
CA TRP A 222 -22.12 1.27 12.52
C TRP A 222 -21.92 2.40 13.54
N ALA A 223 -21.42 2.08 14.73
CA ALA A 223 -21.14 3.08 15.76
C ALA A 223 -19.98 4.02 15.40
N THR A 224 -18.99 3.55 14.64
CA THR A 224 -17.83 4.36 14.21
C THR A 224 -18.08 5.16 12.94
N LEU A 225 -19.10 4.82 12.16
CA LEU A 225 -19.41 5.45 10.87
C LEU A 225 -19.54 6.99 10.93
N PRO A 226 -20.24 7.59 11.92
CA PRO A 226 -20.33 9.04 12.02
C PRO A 226 -18.96 9.70 12.20
N GLY A 227 -18.11 9.13 13.06
CA GLY A 227 -16.75 9.63 13.26
C GLY A 227 -15.86 9.51 12.02
N LEU A 228 -16.04 8.44 11.22
CA LEU A 228 -15.35 8.31 9.93
C LEU A 228 -15.83 9.36 8.92
N ILE A 229 -17.13 9.67 8.90
CA ILE A 229 -17.71 10.71 8.06
C ILE A 229 -17.17 12.09 8.48
N ASP A 230 -17.13 12.38 9.77
CA ASP A 230 -16.58 13.64 10.29
C ASP A 230 -15.09 13.77 9.97
N LEU A 231 -14.32 12.69 10.16
CA LEU A 231 -12.90 12.67 9.79
C LEU A 231 -12.71 12.88 8.29
N ALA A 232 -13.55 12.26 7.46
CA ALA A 232 -13.54 12.46 6.02
C ALA A 232 -13.92 13.91 5.67
N ALA A 233 -14.92 14.50 6.31
CA ALA A 233 -15.34 15.87 6.05
C ALA A 233 -14.28 16.91 6.45
N VAL A 234 -13.59 16.67 7.57
CA VAL A 234 -12.53 17.56 8.09
C VAL A 234 -11.24 17.40 7.30
N ARG A 235 -10.89 16.18 6.89
CA ARG A 235 -9.58 15.88 6.29
C ARG A 235 -9.59 15.73 4.77
N SER A 236 -10.75 15.52 4.16
CA SER A 236 -10.91 15.44 2.71
C SER A 236 -11.73 16.61 2.19
N THR A 237 -11.42 17.07 0.99
CA THR A 237 -12.32 17.93 0.24
C THR A 237 -13.52 17.07 -0.18
N VAL A 238 -14.66 17.15 0.52
CA VAL A 238 -15.88 16.32 0.31
C VAL A 238 -16.29 16.20 -1.17
N LEU A 239 -15.95 17.21 -1.97
CA LEU A 239 -16.16 17.23 -3.41
C LEU A 239 -15.46 16.06 -4.15
N LEU A 240 -14.26 15.65 -3.73
CA LEU A 240 -13.48 14.62 -4.43
C LEU A 240 -14.07 13.20 -4.27
N PRO A 241 -14.50 12.74 -3.08
CA PRO A 241 -15.26 11.50 -2.96
C PRO A 241 -16.53 11.46 -3.81
N ILE A 242 -17.27 12.57 -3.89
CA ILE A 242 -18.49 12.67 -4.71
C ILE A 242 -18.17 12.54 -6.20
N LEU A 243 -17.17 13.29 -6.68
CA LEU A 243 -16.71 13.19 -8.07
C LEU A 243 -16.15 11.80 -8.39
N GLY A 244 -15.44 11.18 -7.45
CA GLY A 244 -14.97 9.80 -7.53
C GLY A 244 -16.11 8.81 -7.69
N LEU A 245 -17.19 8.94 -6.90
CA LEU A 245 -18.37 8.09 -7.00
C LEU A 245 -19.10 8.25 -8.34
N ILE A 246 -19.26 9.49 -8.81
CA ILE A 246 -19.84 9.77 -10.14
C ILE A 246 -18.98 9.12 -11.24
N GLY A 247 -17.66 9.26 -11.15
CA GLY A 247 -16.71 8.64 -12.05
C GLY A 247 -16.80 7.11 -12.05
N LEU A 248 -16.90 6.49 -10.87
CA LEU A 248 -17.07 5.05 -10.70
C LEU A 248 -18.37 4.54 -11.33
N VAL A 249 -19.50 5.23 -11.09
CA VAL A 249 -20.80 4.89 -11.71
C VAL A 249 -20.73 5.00 -13.23
N ALA A 250 -20.10 6.07 -13.75
CA ALA A 250 -19.91 6.24 -15.19
C ALA A 250 -19.00 5.15 -15.79
N LEU A 251 -17.93 4.78 -15.09
CA LEU A 251 -17.04 3.68 -15.47
C LEU A 251 -17.78 2.35 -15.46
N ALA A 252 -18.59 2.08 -14.45
CA ALA A 252 -19.37 0.85 -14.32
C ALA A 252 -20.34 0.65 -15.48
N ARG A 253 -20.97 1.74 -15.95
CA ARG A 253 -21.86 1.73 -17.12
C ARG A 253 -21.11 1.49 -18.44
N ARG A 254 -19.88 1.98 -18.57
CA ARG A 254 -19.09 1.89 -19.82
C ARG A 254 -18.24 0.62 -19.90
N ARG A 255 -17.73 0.14 -18.76
CA ARG A 255 -16.83 -1.00 -18.63
C ARG A 255 -17.20 -1.82 -17.39
N PRO A 256 -18.30 -2.59 -17.42
CA PRO A 256 -18.77 -3.36 -16.27
C PRO A 256 -17.73 -4.38 -15.77
N ALA A 257 -16.79 -4.77 -16.63
CA ALA A 257 -15.69 -5.64 -16.26
C ALA A 257 -14.64 -5.01 -15.33
N VAL A 258 -14.52 -3.68 -15.34
CA VAL A 258 -13.53 -2.95 -14.51
C VAL A 258 -14.19 -2.33 -13.28
N ALA A 259 -15.53 -2.27 -13.25
CA ALA A 259 -16.34 -1.69 -12.18
C ALA A 259 -16.19 -2.34 -10.81
N TRP A 260 -15.70 -3.58 -10.77
CA TRP A 260 -15.56 -4.40 -9.56
C TRP A 260 -14.16 -4.31 -8.93
N LEU A 261 -13.27 -3.48 -9.49
CA LEU A 261 -11.93 -3.21 -8.97
C LEU A 261 -11.99 -2.01 -8.03
#